data_AF-A0A8K0K3T5-F1
#
_entry.id   AF-A0A8K0K3T5-F1
#
_cell.length_a   1.000
_cell.length_b   1.000
_cell.length_c   1.000
_cell.angle_alpha   90.00
_cell.angle_beta   90.00
_cell.angle_gamma   90.00
#
_symmetry.space_group_name_H-M   'P 1'
#
loop_
_entity.id
_entity.type
_entity.pdbx_description
1 polymer ?
#
loop_
_entity_poly.entity_id
_entity_poly.type
_entity_poly.pdbx_seq_one_letter_code
_entity_poly.pdbx_strand_id
1 'polypeptide(L)'
;MILWLQVVGSTASWTALYFIIKHLWRFEPEPTSRIVAAIHGLAATIFSGIALATGPWPFTDPGGPNTPQQLATLSVCLGYFIYDLGWCLCHQTEGVTMLAHHMISIIAITRVMMKGFSGAEASAGAGGLECTNPLLQLRWFIRKAGYKEHFIYKVVELTFMVMFME
;
A
#
# COMPACT_ATOMS: atom_id res chain seq x y z
N MET A 1 -19.58 12.63 4.05
CA MET A 1 -18.77 13.82 3.70
C MET A 1 -17.35 13.72 4.26
N ILE A 2 -17.16 13.50 5.56
CA ILE A 2 -15.82 13.42 6.19
C ILE A 2 -14.93 12.31 5.60
N LEU A 3 -15.49 11.11 5.36
CA LEU A 3 -14.75 9.98 4.81
C LEU A 3 -14.12 10.28 3.43
N TRP A 4 -14.89 10.88 2.53
CA TRP A 4 -14.40 11.22 1.19
C TRP A 4 -13.33 12.31 1.23
N LEU A 5 -13.41 13.23 2.20
CA LEU A 5 -12.34 14.21 2.43
C LEU A 5 -11.05 13.53 2.89
N GLN A 6 -11.13 12.47 3.71
CA GLN A 6 -9.95 11.69 4.11
C GLN A 6 -9.32 10.98 2.91
N VAL A 7 -10.13 10.38 2.04
CA VAL A 7 -9.62 9.70 0.83
C VAL A 7 -8.98 10.70 -0.13
N VAL A 8 -9.67 11.80 -0.44
CA VAL A 8 -9.14 12.85 -1.33
C VAL A 8 -7.87 13.48 -0.74
N GLY A 9 -7.87 13.77 0.56
CA GLY A 9 -6.70 14.26 1.28
C GLY A 9 -5.54 13.27 1.19
N SER A 10 -5.80 11.97 1.40
CA SER A 10 -4.78 10.93 1.27
C SER A 10 -4.23 10.81 -0.15
N THR A 11 -5.08 10.74 -1.19
CA THR A 11 -4.63 10.71 -2.59
C THR A 11 -3.78 11.95 -2.92
N ALA A 12 -4.19 13.13 -2.46
CA ALA A 12 -3.43 14.35 -2.65
C ALA A 12 -2.08 14.30 -1.93
N SER A 13 -2.02 13.78 -0.70
CA SER A 13 -0.76 13.58 0.04
C SER A 13 0.20 12.63 -0.67
N TRP A 14 -0.28 11.49 -1.19
CA TRP A 14 0.55 10.55 -1.96
C TRP A 14 1.07 11.18 -3.26
N THR A 15 0.20 11.90 -3.96
CA THR A 15 0.56 12.63 -5.17
C THR A 15 1.60 13.72 -4.89
N ALA A 16 1.42 14.49 -3.81
CA ALA A 16 2.38 15.51 -3.38
C ALA A 16 3.72 14.88 -2.99
N LEU A 17 3.71 13.77 -2.24
CA LEU A 17 4.92 13.04 -1.87
C LEU A 17 5.71 12.59 -3.10
N TYR A 18 5.05 12.07 -4.12
CA TYR A 18 5.68 11.73 -5.40
C TYR A 18 6.40 12.93 -6.02
N PHE A 19 5.73 14.07 -6.15
CA PHE A 19 6.33 15.25 -6.76
C PHE A 19 7.46 15.84 -5.90
N ILE A 20 7.33 15.79 -4.57
CA ILE A 20 8.38 16.21 -3.64
C ILE A 20 9.64 15.35 -3.84
N ILE A 21 9.52 14.02 -3.79
CA ILE A 21 10.65 13.10 -3.99
C ILE A 21 11.26 13.30 -5.37
N LYS A 22 10.43 13.35 -6.42
CA LYS A 22 10.87 13.57 -7.80
C LYS A 22 11.71 14.85 -7.92
N HIS A 23 11.26 15.95 -7.32
CA HIS A 23 11.92 17.24 -7.43
C HIS A 23 13.19 17.32 -6.58
N LEU A 24 13.13 16.88 -5.33
CA LEU A 24 14.27 16.94 -4.40
C LEU A 24 15.44 16.10 -4.87
N TRP A 25 15.18 14.90 -5.39
CA TRP A 25 16.23 13.93 -5.74
C TRP A 25 16.45 13.79 -7.24
N ARG A 26 15.69 14.54 -8.07
CA ARG A 26 15.75 14.51 -9.53
C ARG A 26 15.68 13.09 -10.09
N PHE A 27 14.91 12.23 -9.44
CA PHE A 27 14.77 10.84 -9.85
C PHE A 27 13.89 10.70 -11.08
N GLU A 28 14.20 9.66 -11.85
CA GLU A 28 13.31 9.20 -12.92
C GLU A 28 11.92 8.84 -12.34
N PRO A 29 10.87 8.89 -13.17
CA PRO A 29 9.50 8.64 -12.71
C PRO A 29 9.33 7.30 -11.99
N GLU A 30 9.82 6.21 -12.56
CA GLU A 30 9.63 4.87 -12.01
C GLU A 30 10.32 4.66 -10.65
N PRO A 31 11.63 4.96 -10.44
CA PRO A 31 12.22 4.90 -9.11
C PRO A 31 11.47 5.75 -8.08
N THR A 32 10.98 6.93 -8.48
CA THR A 32 10.19 7.79 -7.58
C THR A 32 8.91 7.07 -7.14
N SER A 33 8.14 6.52 -8.08
CA SER A 33 6.91 5.77 -7.77
C SER A 33 7.19 4.59 -6.84
N ARG A 34 8.27 3.85 -7.09
CA ARG A 34 8.66 2.70 -6.24
C ARG A 34 9.05 3.09 -4.81
N ILE A 35 9.62 4.28 -4.60
CA ILE A 35 9.85 4.80 -3.24
C ILE A 35 8.51 5.09 -2.56
N VAL A 36 7.57 5.73 -3.27
CA VAL A 36 6.23 6.00 -2.75
C VAL A 36 5.52 4.69 -2.40
N ALA A 37 5.62 3.67 -3.26
CA ALA A 37 5.10 2.33 -3.00
C ALA A 37 5.71 1.68 -1.73
N ALA A 38 7.02 1.79 -1.55
CA ALA A 38 7.68 1.29 -0.34
C ALA A 38 7.20 2.01 0.93
N ILE A 39 7.03 3.34 0.87
CA ILE A 39 6.51 4.14 1.98
C ILE A 39 5.05 3.76 2.27
N HIS A 40 4.25 3.54 1.23
CA HIS A 40 2.89 3.04 1.39
C HIS A 40 2.85 1.68 2.08
N GLY A 41 3.65 0.71 1.63
CA GLY A 41 3.69 -0.62 2.24
C GLY A 41 4.02 -0.57 3.74
N LEU A 42 4.99 0.27 4.12
CA LEU A 42 5.30 0.53 5.53
C LEU A 42 4.13 1.18 6.28
N ALA A 43 3.53 2.23 5.71
CA ALA A 43 2.42 2.95 6.34
C ALA A 43 1.19 2.04 6.53
N ALA A 44 0.83 1.24 5.52
CA ALA A 44 -0.26 0.28 5.56
C ALA A 44 0.00 -0.75 6.68
N THR A 45 1.18 -1.34 6.72
CA THR A 45 1.56 -2.33 7.75
C THR A 45 1.48 -1.74 9.16
N ILE A 46 2.05 -0.56 9.37
CA ILE A 46 2.08 0.10 10.69
C ILE A 46 0.67 0.48 11.14
N PHE A 47 -0.11 1.15 10.28
CA PHE A 47 -1.45 1.60 10.64
C PHE A 47 -2.42 0.46 10.83
N SER A 48 -2.33 -0.61 10.03
CA SER A 48 -3.07 -1.84 10.25
C SER A 48 -2.69 -2.50 11.57
N GLY A 49 -1.39 -2.57 11.90
CA GLY A 49 -0.94 -3.07 13.20
C GLY A 49 -1.50 -2.27 14.37
N ILE A 50 -1.53 -0.94 14.28
CA ILE A 50 -2.15 -0.07 15.30
C ILE A 50 -3.66 -0.31 15.37
N ALA A 51 -4.34 -0.39 14.23
CA ALA A 51 -5.79 -0.62 14.16
C ALA A 51 -6.20 -1.95 14.80
N LEU A 52 -5.36 -2.98 14.67
CA LEU A 52 -5.55 -4.29 15.28
C LEU A 52 -5.16 -4.32 16.76
N ALA A 53 -4.10 -3.63 17.16
CA ALA A 53 -3.66 -3.58 18.55
C ALA A 53 -4.62 -2.77 19.45
N THR A 54 -5.34 -1.80 18.87
CA THR A 54 -6.23 -0.87 19.60
C THR A 54 -7.71 -1.08 19.32
N GLY A 55 -8.05 -2.00 18.40
CA GLY A 55 -9.40 -2.21 17.91
C GLY A 55 -9.85 -3.68 18.00
N PRO A 56 -11.03 -4.00 17.47
CA PRO A 56 -11.53 -5.38 17.43
C PRO A 56 -10.63 -6.26 16.57
N TRP A 57 -10.46 -7.51 17.00
CA TRP A 57 -9.58 -8.46 16.34
C TRP A 57 -10.36 -9.30 15.32
N PRO A 58 -9.89 -9.45 14.06
CA PRO A 58 -10.69 -10.01 12.97
C PRO A 58 -11.11 -11.47 13.19
N PHE A 59 -10.37 -12.23 13.99
CA PHE A 59 -10.68 -13.63 14.27
C PHE A 59 -11.64 -13.84 15.44
N THR A 60 -11.79 -12.85 16.32
CA THR A 60 -12.70 -12.92 17.47
C THR A 60 -13.98 -12.11 17.24
N ASP A 61 -13.88 -11.03 16.47
CA ASP A 61 -14.94 -10.05 16.24
C ASP A 61 -15.18 -9.80 14.74
N PRO A 62 -15.38 -10.84 13.91
CA PRO A 62 -15.58 -10.67 12.47
C PRO A 62 -16.89 -9.93 12.18
N GLY A 63 -16.88 -9.09 11.14
CA GLY A 63 -18.05 -8.33 10.70
C GLY A 63 -18.40 -7.15 11.61
N GLY A 64 -17.55 -6.80 12.57
CA GLY A 64 -17.77 -5.70 13.49
C GLY A 64 -17.85 -4.33 12.79
N PRO A 65 -18.42 -3.31 13.45
CA PRO A 65 -18.50 -1.96 12.91
C PRO A 65 -17.11 -1.34 12.75
N ASN A 66 -16.94 -0.52 11.71
CA ASN A 66 -15.68 0.13 11.41
C ASN A 66 -15.33 1.16 12.49
N THR A 67 -14.11 1.08 13.02
CA THR A 67 -13.58 2.09 13.95
C THR A 67 -12.99 3.29 13.17
N PRO A 68 -12.89 4.48 13.80
CA PRO A 68 -12.21 5.62 13.17
C PRO A 68 -10.78 5.31 12.73
N GLN A 69 -10.04 4.53 13.54
CA GLN A 69 -8.67 4.12 13.21
C GLN A 69 -8.61 3.20 11.99
N GLN A 70 -9.55 2.25 11.85
CA GLN A 70 -9.66 1.40 10.67
C GLN A 70 -10.03 2.22 9.43
N LEU A 71 -10.98 3.16 9.55
CA LEU A 71 -11.35 4.05 8.44
C LEU A 71 -10.18 4.95 8.01
N ALA A 72 -9.37 5.46 8.94
CA ALA A 72 -8.17 6.22 8.62
C ALA A 72 -7.13 5.36 7.88
N THR A 73 -6.88 4.14 8.38
CA THR A 73 -5.97 3.15 7.77
C THR A 73 -6.40 2.82 6.35
N LEU A 74 -7.68 2.49 6.16
CA LEU A 74 -8.25 2.18 4.85
C LEU A 74 -8.27 3.39 3.93
N SER A 75 -8.46 4.61 4.45
CA SER A 75 -8.35 5.84 3.66
C SER A 75 -6.93 6.07 3.15
N VAL A 76 -5.91 5.80 3.96
CA VAL A 76 -4.49 5.87 3.55
C VAL A 76 -4.20 4.88 2.43
N CYS A 77 -4.71 3.65 2.53
CA CYS A 77 -4.52 2.62 1.51
C CYS A 77 -5.29 2.91 0.22
N LEU A 78 -6.57 3.27 0.34
CA LEU A 78 -7.41 3.64 -0.80
C LEU A 78 -6.83 4.85 -1.55
N GLY A 79 -6.38 5.86 -0.81
CA GLY A 79 -5.76 7.04 -1.38
C GLY A 79 -4.51 6.70 -2.19
N TYR A 80 -3.67 5.79 -1.69
CA TYR A 80 -2.50 5.29 -2.41
C TYR A 80 -2.91 4.53 -3.68
N PHE A 81 -3.83 3.56 -3.59
CA PHE A 81 -4.24 2.77 -4.75
C PHE A 81 -4.83 3.63 -5.87
N ILE A 82 -5.56 4.69 -5.55
CA ILE A 82 -6.07 5.66 -6.54
C ILE A 82 -4.91 6.43 -7.19
N TYR A 83 -3.97 6.93 -6.39
CA TYR A 83 -2.77 7.61 -6.90
C TYR A 83 -1.96 6.69 -7.83
N ASP A 84 -1.68 5.46 -7.39
CA ASP A 84 -0.81 4.52 -8.07
C ASP A 84 -1.44 4.00 -9.37
N LEU A 85 -2.76 3.76 -9.37
CA LEU A 85 -3.50 3.45 -10.59
C LEU A 85 -3.39 4.58 -11.61
N GLY A 86 -3.59 5.83 -11.18
CA GLY A 86 -3.43 6.99 -12.05
C GLY A 86 -2.01 7.10 -12.62
N TRP A 87 -1.01 6.88 -11.77
CA TRP A 87 0.40 6.89 -12.18
C TRP A 87 0.70 5.79 -13.20
N CYS A 88 0.23 4.56 -12.97
CA CYS A 88 0.39 3.40 -13.85
C CYS A 88 -0.27 3.62 -15.22
N LEU A 89 -1.47 4.21 -15.26
CA LEU A 89 -2.15 4.54 -16.52
C LEU A 89 -1.40 5.61 -17.32
N CYS A 90 -0.78 6.59 -16.65
CA CYS A 90 0.00 7.63 -17.31
C CYS A 90 1.35 7.13 -17.85
N HIS A 91 2.02 6.20 -17.16
CA HIS A 91 3.37 5.74 -17.52
C HIS A 91 3.38 4.38 -18.23
N GLN A 92 2.26 3.65 -18.24
CA GLN A 92 2.08 2.38 -18.94
C GLN A 92 3.15 1.33 -18.59
N THR A 93 3.62 1.33 -17.35
CA THR A 93 4.69 0.45 -16.87
C THR A 93 4.20 -0.93 -16.44
N GLU A 94 2.90 -1.05 -16.14
CA GLU A 94 2.31 -2.24 -15.52
C GLU A 94 1.36 -2.98 -16.46
N GLY A 95 1.28 -4.30 -16.28
CA GLY A 95 0.39 -5.17 -17.05
C GLY A 95 -1.06 -5.17 -16.55
N VAL A 96 -1.97 -5.75 -17.35
CA VAL A 96 -3.42 -5.83 -17.06
C VAL A 96 -3.72 -6.43 -15.68
N THR A 97 -2.95 -7.45 -15.27
CA THR A 97 -3.12 -8.10 -13.95
C THR A 97 -2.95 -7.12 -12.80
N MET A 98 -1.93 -6.25 -12.86
CA MET A 98 -1.68 -5.25 -11.81
C MET A 98 -2.76 -4.18 -11.83
N LEU A 99 -3.16 -3.69 -13.01
CA LEU A 99 -4.26 -2.73 -13.12
C LEU A 99 -5.58 -3.29 -12.56
N ALA A 100 -5.89 -4.56 -12.85
CA ALA A 100 -7.05 -5.25 -12.30
C ALA A 100 -6.95 -5.39 -10.78
N HIS A 101 -5.76 -5.73 -10.25
CA HIS A 101 -5.51 -5.75 -8.82
C HIS A 101 -5.83 -4.39 -8.17
N HIS A 102 -5.29 -3.29 -8.69
CA HIS A 102 -5.59 -1.94 -8.18
C HIS A 102 -7.09 -1.63 -8.21
N MET A 103 -7.78 -1.93 -9.32
CA MET A 103 -9.22 -1.69 -9.45
C MET A 103 -10.02 -2.49 -8.43
N ILE A 104 -9.70 -3.78 -8.25
CA ILE A 104 -10.36 -4.65 -7.27
C ILE A 104 -10.10 -4.14 -5.85
N SER A 105 -8.87 -3.77 -5.51
CA SER A 105 -8.52 -3.21 -4.20
C SER A 105 -9.28 -1.92 -3.91
N ILE A 106 -9.37 -1.00 -4.87
CA ILE A 106 -10.15 0.24 -4.76
C ILE A 106 -11.63 -0.07 -4.49
N ILE A 107 -12.23 -0.99 -5.25
CA ILE A 107 -13.63 -1.38 -5.10
C ILE A 107 -13.86 -2.04 -3.74
N ALA A 108 -13.01 -2.98 -3.35
CA ALA A 108 -13.14 -3.75 -2.11
C ALA A 108 -13.06 -2.84 -0.88
N ILE A 109 -12.03 -1.99 -0.80
CA ILE A 109 -11.84 -1.07 0.32
C ILE A 109 -12.99 -0.06 0.38
N THR A 110 -13.39 0.51 -0.77
CA THR A 110 -14.53 1.44 -0.84
C THR A 110 -15.81 0.79 -0.32
N ARG A 111 -16.08 -0.47 -0.69
CA ARG A 111 -17.26 -1.21 -0.23
C ARG A 111 -17.26 -1.40 1.28
N VAL A 112 -16.13 -1.76 1.89
CA VAL A 112 -16.00 -1.90 3.35
C VAL A 112 -16.27 -0.57 4.05
N MET A 113 -15.66 0.51 3.56
CA MET A 113 -15.82 1.84 4.16
C MET A 113 -17.26 2.37 4.03
N MET A 114 -17.93 2.10 2.91
CA MET A 114 -19.33 2.50 2.70
C MET A 114 -20.33 1.66 3.49
N LYS A 115 -20.09 0.35 3.62
CA LYS A 115 -20.96 -0.53 4.42
C LYS A 115 -20.86 -0.22 5.91
N GLY A 116 -19.71 0.21 6.38
CA GLY A 116 -19.48 0.53 7.79
C GLY A 116 -19.17 -0.68 8.68
N PHE A 117 -18.91 -1.85 8.09
CA PHE A 117 -18.56 -3.09 8.80
C PHE A 117 -17.36 -3.79 8.13
N SER A 118 -16.72 -4.71 8.85
CA SER A 118 -15.54 -5.50 8.44
C SER A 118 -14.24 -4.72 8.30
N GLY A 119 -14.11 -3.60 9.00
CA GLY A 119 -12.92 -2.76 8.99
C GLY A 119 -11.69 -3.43 9.60
N ALA A 120 -11.88 -4.34 10.55
CA ALA A 120 -10.79 -5.11 11.17
C ALA A 120 -10.14 -6.06 10.15
N GLU A 121 -10.96 -6.84 9.45
CA GLU A 121 -10.54 -7.79 8.42
C GLU A 121 -9.93 -7.06 7.22
N ALA A 122 -10.54 -5.97 6.79
CA ALA A 122 -10.01 -5.17 5.69
C ALA A 122 -8.66 -4.53 6.05
N SER A 123 -8.50 -4.03 7.27
CA SER A 123 -7.22 -3.47 7.73
C SER A 123 -6.15 -4.55 7.85
N ALA A 124 -6.49 -5.70 8.45
CA ALA A 124 -5.59 -6.85 8.54
C ALA A 124 -5.15 -7.34 7.15
N GLY A 125 -6.10 -7.54 6.24
CA GLY A 125 -5.83 -7.96 4.87
C GLY A 125 -4.97 -6.95 4.10
N ALA A 126 -5.29 -5.66 4.19
CA ALA A 126 -4.47 -4.62 3.57
C ALA A 126 -3.04 -4.60 4.13
N GLY A 127 -2.89 -4.67 5.46
CA GLY A 127 -1.57 -4.70 6.09
C GLY A 127 -0.76 -5.94 5.73
N GLY A 128 -1.40 -7.12 5.71
CA GLY A 128 -0.75 -8.38 5.34
C GLY A 128 -0.31 -8.42 3.88
N LEU A 129 -1.16 -7.97 2.94
CA LEU A 129 -0.81 -7.92 1.52
C LEU A 129 0.31 -6.91 1.23
N GLU A 130 0.38 -5.83 1.99
CA GLU A 130 1.35 -4.75 1.78
C GLU A 130 2.66 -4.90 2.57
N CYS A 131 2.75 -5.82 3.55
CA CYS A 131 3.93 -5.95 4.41
C CYS A 131 5.19 -6.37 3.67
N THR A 132 5.04 -7.08 2.55
CA THR A 132 6.15 -7.51 1.68
C THR A 132 6.55 -6.45 0.67
N ASN A 133 5.73 -5.42 0.44
CA ASN A 133 5.94 -4.43 -0.61
C ASN A 133 7.25 -3.64 -0.43
N PRO A 134 7.66 -3.19 0.79
CA PRO A 134 8.96 -2.54 0.97
C PRO A 134 10.15 -3.41 0.54
N LEU A 135 10.09 -4.73 0.80
CA LEU A 135 11.10 -5.69 0.34
C LEU A 135 11.06 -5.88 -1.17
N LEU A 136 9.85 -5.93 -1.77
CA LEU A 136 9.67 -5.99 -3.21
C LEU A 136 10.35 -4.80 -3.92
N GLN A 137 10.13 -3.58 -3.40
CA GLN A 137 10.74 -2.37 -3.98
C GLN A 137 12.24 -2.33 -3.75
N LEU A 138 12.72 -2.69 -2.55
CA LEU A 138 14.16 -2.80 -2.26
C LEU A 138 14.86 -3.77 -3.21
N ARG A 139 14.25 -4.93 -3.46
CA ARG A 139 14.74 -5.92 -4.44
C ARG A 139 14.91 -5.30 -5.82
N TRP A 140 13.94 -4.50 -6.27
CA TRP A 140 14.03 -3.80 -7.55
C TRP A 140 15.20 -2.80 -7.59
N PHE A 141 15.40 -2.02 -6.51
CA PHE A 141 16.52 -1.06 -6.43
C PHE A 141 17.89 -1.74 -6.49
N ILE A 142 18.07 -2.83 -5.74
CA ILE A 142 19.32 -3.60 -5.74
C ILE A 142 19.59 -4.16 -7.15
N ARG A 143 18.55 -4.65 -7.85
CA ARG A 143 18.67 -5.12 -9.23
C ARG A 143 19.05 -4.00 -10.19
N LYS A 144 18.40 -2.84 -10.07
CA LYS A 144 18.67 -1.67 -10.92
C LYS A 144 20.08 -1.13 -10.73
N ALA A 145 20.63 -1.24 -9.52
CA ALA A 145 22.00 -0.85 -9.20
C ALA A 145 23.06 -1.90 -9.63
N GLY A 146 22.65 -3.06 -10.18
CA GLY A 146 23.58 -4.09 -10.68
C GLY A 146 24.07 -5.09 -9.63
N TYR A 147 23.56 -5.05 -8.40
CA TYR A 147 24.05 -5.85 -7.27
C TYR A 147 23.32 -7.20 -7.08
N LYS A 148 22.93 -7.86 -8.16
CA LYS A 148 22.16 -9.14 -8.09
C LYS A 148 22.92 -10.28 -7.41
N GLU A 149 24.24 -10.33 -7.56
CA GLU A 149 25.06 -11.40 -6.97
C GLU A 149 25.42 -11.13 -5.50
N HIS A 150 25.09 -9.94 -4.98
CA HIS A 150 25.47 -9.53 -3.63
C HIS A 150 24.67 -10.26 -2.55
N PHE A 151 25.30 -10.55 -1.41
CA PHE A 151 24.66 -11.23 -0.29
C PHE A 151 23.35 -10.55 0.16
N ILE A 152 23.33 -9.21 0.16
CA ILE A 152 22.14 -8.41 0.50
C ILE A 152 20.97 -8.72 -0.45
N TYR A 153 21.21 -8.89 -1.75
CA TYR A 153 20.15 -9.26 -2.69
C TYR A 153 19.54 -10.62 -2.32
N LYS A 154 20.40 -11.62 -2.02
CA LYS A 154 19.96 -12.96 -1.64
C LYS A 154 19.14 -12.97 -0.35
N VAL A 155 19.55 -12.17 0.65
CA VAL A 155 18.78 -12.02 1.90
C VAL A 155 17.42 -11.39 1.61
N VAL A 156 17.37 -10.27 0.89
CA VAL A 156 16.10 -9.60 0.55
C VAL A 156 15.18 -10.51 -0.27
N GLU A 157 15.73 -11.25 -1.24
CA GLU A 157 14.97 -12.18 -2.06
C GLU A 157 14.41 -13.36 -1.24
N LEU A 158 15.21 -13.94 -0.35
CA LEU A 158 14.75 -15.01 0.54
C LEU A 158 13.67 -14.51 1.50
N THR A 159 13.88 -13.36 2.15
CA THR A 159 12.88 -12.79 3.07
C THR A 159 11.58 -12.48 2.34
N PHE A 160 11.65 -11.90 1.14
CA PHE A 160 10.48 -11.65 0.30
C PHE A 160 9.75 -12.97 -0.03
N MET A 161 10.47 -14.01 -0.45
CA MET A 161 9.86 -15.30 -0.79
C MET A 161 9.17 -15.95 0.42
N VAL A 162 9.80 -15.93 1.59
CA VAL A 162 9.23 -16.50 2.82
C VAL A 162 7.95 -15.77 3.22
N MET A 163 7.97 -14.43 3.24
CA MET A 163 6.80 -13.65 3.63
C MET A 163 5.67 -13.68 2.59
N PHE A 164 5.98 -13.90 1.31
CA PHE A 164 4.95 -13.99 0.27
C PHE A 164 4.21 -15.35 0.25
N MET A 165 4.72 -16.35 0.99
CA MET A 165 4.09 -17.68 1.10
C MET A 165 3.11 -17.80 2.28
N GLU A 166 2.96 -16.76 3.11
CA GLU A 166 1.93 -16.66 4.17
C GLU A 166 0.56 -16.28 3.58
#